data_AF-A0A9Q0FNS6-F1
#
_entry.id   AF-A0A9Q0FNS6-F1
#
_cell.length_a   1.000
_cell.length_b   1.000
_cell.length_c   1.000
_cell.angle_alpha   90.00
_cell.angle_beta   90.00
_cell.angle_gamma   90.00
#
_symmetry.space_group_name_H-M   'P 1'
#
loop_
_entity.id
_entity.type
_entity.pdbx_description
1 polymer ?
#
loop_
_entity_poly.entity_id
_entity_poly.type
_entity_poly.pdbx_seq_one_letter_code
_entity_poly.pdbx_strand_id
1 'polypeptide(L)'
;MNFYHHHISHFAGIQAIVENVAEAKKIHIIDFRIRSGQRWTILMQALVCRYEPVELLKITAVGTTAKHLIEDTGKRLMSFAQIMNLPFSFKIVTVPDLLMDFKEHLFELDAEET
;
A
#
# COMPACT_ATOMS: atom_id res chain seq x y z
N MET A 1 -3.10 15.07 -25.78
CA MET A 1 -3.45 15.91 -24.61
C MET A 1 -4.24 15.08 -23.58
N ASN A 2 -3.69 13.96 -23.09
CA ASN A 2 -4.36 13.07 -22.12
C ASN A 2 -3.50 12.73 -20.88
N PHE A 3 -2.29 13.29 -20.78
CA PHE A 3 -1.36 12.94 -19.70
C PHE A 3 -1.65 13.73 -18.40
N TYR A 4 -2.06 14.99 -18.45
CA TYR A 4 -2.16 15.84 -17.25
C TYR A 4 -3.22 15.41 -16.21
N HIS A 5 -4.37 14.88 -16.62
CA HIS A 5 -5.42 14.47 -15.68
C HIS A 5 -5.02 13.27 -14.81
N HIS A 6 -4.23 12.35 -15.36
CA HIS A 6 -3.89 11.13 -14.63
C HIS A 6 -2.93 11.43 -13.48
N HIS A 7 -1.96 12.32 -13.66
CA HIS A 7 -1.01 12.69 -12.60
C HIS A 7 -1.71 13.40 -11.43
N ILE A 8 -2.59 14.36 -11.70
CA ILE A 8 -3.29 15.12 -10.65
C ILE A 8 -4.11 14.18 -9.75
N SER A 9 -4.84 13.21 -10.33
CA SER A 9 -5.61 12.22 -9.54
C SER A 9 -4.74 11.30 -8.67
N HIS A 10 -3.53 10.95 -9.15
CA HIS A 10 -2.58 10.16 -8.38
C HIS A 10 -2.05 10.93 -7.17
N PHE A 11 -1.65 12.18 -7.37
CA PHE A 11 -1.15 13.01 -6.29
C PHE A 11 -2.24 13.37 -5.28
N ALA A 12 -3.45 13.69 -5.73
CA ALA A 12 -4.56 13.98 -4.82
C ALA A 12 -4.93 12.78 -3.93
N GLY A 13 -4.98 11.57 -4.49
CA GLY A 13 -5.26 10.36 -3.72
C GLY A 13 -4.16 10.04 -2.71
N ILE A 14 -2.89 10.16 -3.10
CA ILE A 14 -1.78 9.91 -2.17
C ILE A 14 -1.68 10.99 -1.11
N GLN A 15 -1.91 12.25 -1.46
CA GLN A 15 -1.92 13.35 -0.51
C GLN A 15 -3.00 13.16 0.56
N ALA A 16 -4.21 12.76 0.16
CA ALA A 16 -5.28 12.44 1.09
C ALA A 16 -4.89 11.29 2.04
N ILE A 17 -4.19 10.26 1.55
CA ILE A 17 -3.69 9.17 2.40
C ILE A 17 -2.67 9.71 3.40
N VAL A 18 -1.68 10.47 2.94
CA VAL A 18 -0.63 11.06 3.79
C VAL A 18 -1.24 11.91 4.91
N GLU A 19 -2.25 12.71 4.60
CA GLU A 19 -2.96 13.54 5.57
C GLU A 19 -3.73 12.69 6.60
N ASN A 20 -4.41 11.63 6.17
CA ASN A 20 -5.16 10.76 7.09
C ASN A 20 -4.25 9.94 8.02
N VAL A 21 -3.04 9.61 7.59
CA VAL A 21 -2.08 8.82 8.39
C VAL A 21 -1.01 9.68 9.05
N ALA A 22 -1.20 11.01 9.09
CA ALA A 22 -0.18 11.98 9.51
C ALA A 22 0.32 11.80 10.95
N GLU A 23 -0.48 11.19 11.83
CA GLU A 23 -0.15 10.89 13.22
C GLU A 23 -0.05 9.36 13.49
N ALA A 24 -0.29 8.53 12.47
CA ALA A 24 -0.29 7.09 12.61
C ALA A 24 1.14 6.55 12.74
N LYS A 25 1.35 5.63 13.68
CA LYS A 25 2.62 4.91 13.89
C LYS A 25 2.68 3.61 13.11
N LYS A 26 1.55 2.89 13.02
CA LYS A 26 1.38 1.70 12.19
C LYS A 26 0.30 1.99 11.14
N ILE A 27 0.60 1.67 9.89
CA ILE A 27 -0.26 1.99 8.75
C ILE A 27 -0.52 0.69 7.97
N HIS A 28 -1.79 0.37 7.72
CA HIS A 28 -2.16 -0.82 6.93
C HIS A 28 -2.97 -0.45 5.69
N ILE A 29 -2.32 -0.49 4.54
CA ILE A 29 -2.97 -0.29 3.25
C ILE A 29 -3.52 -1.62 2.73
N ILE A 30 -4.81 -1.64 2.39
CA ILE A 30 -5.44 -2.73 1.65
C ILE A 30 -5.67 -2.26 0.21
N ASP A 31 -4.96 -2.85 -0.75
CA ASP A 31 -5.00 -2.45 -2.16
C ASP A 31 -5.59 -3.56 -3.05
N PHE A 32 -6.75 -3.27 -3.63
CA PHE A 32 -7.45 -4.15 -4.56
C PHE A 32 -6.92 -4.09 -5.99
N ARG A 33 -6.01 -3.15 -6.29
CA ARG A 33 -5.46 -2.88 -7.63
C ARG A 33 -3.99 -2.43 -7.56
N ILE A 34 -3.14 -3.28 -6.97
CA ILE A 34 -1.70 -3.01 -6.75
C ILE A 34 -0.92 -2.58 -8.00
N ARG A 35 -1.29 -3.07 -9.20
CA ARG A 35 -0.61 -2.77 -10.48
C ARG A 35 0.92 -2.86 -10.33
N SER A 36 1.64 -1.77 -10.63
CA SER A 36 3.10 -1.67 -10.50
C SER A 36 3.59 -1.27 -9.11
N GLY A 37 2.69 -0.87 -8.19
CA GLY A 37 3.04 -0.39 -6.85
C GLY A 37 3.60 1.04 -6.79
N GLN A 38 3.66 1.78 -7.91
CA GLN A 38 4.27 3.12 -7.95
C GLN A 38 3.64 4.13 -6.97
N ARG A 39 2.34 4.00 -6.69
CA ARG A 39 1.67 4.84 -5.68
C ARG A 39 2.29 4.64 -4.30
N TRP A 40 2.61 3.41 -3.95
CA TRP A 40 3.15 3.05 -2.64
C TRP A 40 4.61 3.45 -2.49
N THR A 41 5.40 3.48 -3.56
CA THR A 41 6.75 4.06 -3.50
C THR A 41 6.71 5.56 -3.20
N ILE A 42 5.72 6.29 -3.76
CA ILE A 42 5.53 7.73 -3.46
C ILE A 42 5.07 7.91 -2.00
N LEU A 43 4.16 7.06 -1.51
CA LEU A 43 3.75 7.09 -0.11
C LEU A 43 4.94 6.82 0.83
N MET A 44 5.75 5.80 0.57
CA MET A 44 6.95 5.50 1.36
C MET A 44 7.89 6.71 1.42
N GLN A 45 8.10 7.40 0.30
CA GLN A 45 8.87 8.65 0.24
C GLN A 45 8.29 9.75 1.14
N ALA A 46 6.97 9.93 1.14
CA ALA A 46 6.34 10.89 2.04
C ALA A 46 6.50 10.49 3.51
N LEU A 47 6.34 9.19 3.83
CA LEU A 47 6.40 8.69 5.20
C LEU A 47 7.78 8.81 5.83
N VAL A 48 8.87 8.55 5.09
CA VAL A 48 10.23 8.71 5.65
C VAL A 48 10.63 10.16 5.89
N CYS A 49 9.94 11.12 5.27
CA CYS A 49 10.16 12.54 5.49
C CYS A 49 9.39 13.10 6.71
N ARG A 50 8.57 12.28 7.38
CA ARG A 50 7.84 12.69 8.58
C ARG A 50 8.81 12.97 9.73
N TYR A 51 8.41 13.88 10.61
CA TYR A 51 9.12 14.17 11.84
C TYR A 51 9.09 12.98 12.79
N GLU A 52 7.91 12.38 12.97
CA GLU A 52 7.75 11.13 13.71
C GLU A 52 7.88 9.93 12.76
N PRO A 53 8.78 8.97 13.05
CA PRO A 53 8.99 7.80 12.21
C PRO A 53 7.81 6.83 12.30
N VAL A 54 7.49 6.21 11.16
CA VAL A 54 6.53 5.09 11.09
C VAL A 54 7.17 3.83 11.65
N GLU A 55 6.48 3.16 12.57
CA GLU A 55 6.91 1.89 13.17
C GLU A 55 6.66 0.70 12.24
N LEU A 56 5.59 0.74 11.43
CA LEU A 56 5.31 -0.27 10.42
C LEU A 56 4.41 0.27 9.29
N LEU A 57 4.82 0.07 8.04
CA LEU A 57 3.93 0.13 6.88
C LEU A 57 3.63 -1.30 6.40
N LYS A 58 2.36 -1.70 6.47
CA LYS A 58 1.88 -2.97 5.93
C LYS A 58 1.05 -2.72 4.68
N ILE A 59 1.29 -3.50 3.63
CA ILE A 59 0.46 -3.49 2.42
C ILE A 59 -0.10 -4.90 2.20
N THR A 60 -1.41 -5.01 2.15
CA THR A 60 -2.10 -6.23 1.70
C THR A 60 -2.68 -6.01 0.31
N ALA A 61 -2.10 -6.70 -0.68
CA ALA A 61 -2.62 -6.70 -2.04
C ALA A 61 -3.69 -7.78 -2.19
N VAL A 62 -4.87 -7.41 -2.68
CA VAL A 62 -5.96 -8.34 -2.97
C VAL A 62 -5.95 -8.68 -4.46
N GLY A 63 -5.94 -9.97 -4.79
CA GLY A 63 -5.95 -10.44 -6.17
C GLY A 63 -6.90 -11.61 -6.39
N THR A 64 -7.44 -11.72 -7.59
CA THR A 64 -8.25 -12.87 -8.02
C THR A 64 -7.45 -13.81 -8.93
N THR A 65 -6.66 -13.22 -9.84
CA THR A 65 -5.84 -13.94 -10.83
C THR A 65 -4.43 -13.36 -10.89
N ALA A 66 -3.50 -14.09 -11.50
CA ALA A 66 -2.12 -13.65 -11.75
C ALA A 66 -1.33 -13.27 -10.48
N LYS A 67 -1.42 -14.12 -9.44
CA LYS A 67 -0.69 -13.98 -8.17
C LYS A 67 0.81 -13.67 -8.37
N HIS A 68 1.47 -14.30 -9.35
CA HIS A 68 2.88 -14.08 -9.64
C HIS A 68 3.22 -12.61 -9.97
N LEU A 69 2.33 -11.87 -10.63
CA LEU A 69 2.54 -10.44 -10.90
C LEU A 69 2.47 -9.61 -9.61
N ILE A 70 1.57 -9.98 -8.69
CA ILE A 70 1.45 -9.35 -7.37
C ILE A 70 2.69 -9.66 -6.54
N GLU A 71 3.17 -10.91 -6.57
CA GLU A 71 4.41 -11.32 -5.89
C GLU A 71 5.61 -10.52 -6.39
N ASP A 72 5.75 -10.32 -7.70
CA ASP A 72 6.84 -9.52 -8.26
C ASP A 72 6.74 -8.04 -7.90
N THR A 73 5.51 -7.48 -7.84
CA THR A 73 5.31 -6.12 -7.32
C THR A 73 5.64 -6.04 -5.83
N GLY A 74 5.24 -7.04 -5.03
CA GLY A 74 5.59 -7.14 -3.62
C GLY A 74 7.08 -7.16 -3.38
N LYS A 75 7.84 -7.96 -4.15
CA LYS A 75 9.31 -7.99 -4.09
C LYS A 75 9.93 -6.62 -4.36
N ARG A 76 9.47 -5.93 -5.42
CA ARG A 76 9.95 -4.57 -5.74
C ARG A 76 9.67 -3.58 -4.61
N LEU A 77 8.47 -3.62 -4.03
CA LEU A 77 8.10 -2.76 -2.89
C LEU A 77 8.93 -3.05 -1.65
N MET A 78 9.15 -4.33 -1.31
CA MET A 78 10.00 -4.72 -0.19
C MET A 78 11.44 -4.22 -0.38
N SER A 79 12.03 -4.41 -1.56
CA SER A 79 13.37 -3.90 -1.86
C SER A 79 13.44 -2.36 -1.78
N PHE A 80 12.41 -1.66 -2.25
CA PHE A 80 12.36 -0.21 -2.16
C PHE A 80 12.26 0.27 -0.69
N ALA A 81 11.40 -0.33 0.12
CA ALA A 81 11.28 -0.01 1.54
C ALA A 81 12.59 -0.26 2.31
N GLN A 82 13.31 -1.34 1.97
CA GLN A 82 14.65 -1.61 2.53
C GLN A 82 15.65 -0.49 2.21
N ILE A 83 15.70 -0.02 0.96
CA ILE A 83 16.57 1.11 0.55
C ILE A 83 16.24 2.38 1.35
N MET A 84 14.96 2.58 1.64
CA MET A 84 14.47 3.72 2.41
C MET A 84 14.61 3.58 3.93
N ASN A 85 15.08 2.42 4.41
CA ASN A 85 15.11 2.07 5.83
C ASN A 85 13.73 2.23 6.52
N LEU A 86 12.66 1.86 5.81
CA LEU A 86 11.28 1.90 6.31
C LEU A 86 10.85 0.50 6.75
N PRO A 87 10.42 0.30 8.02
CA PRO A 87 9.83 -0.96 8.46
C PRO A 87 8.60 -1.31 7.61
N PHE A 88 8.63 -2.47 6.95
CA PHE A 88 7.67 -2.81 5.91
C PHE A 88 7.26 -4.29 5.91
N SER A 89 5.98 -4.55 5.66
CA SER A 89 5.43 -5.89 5.44
C SER A 89 4.52 -5.91 4.22
N PHE A 90 4.61 -6.99 3.43
CA PHE A 90 3.76 -7.20 2.26
C PHE A 90 3.04 -8.54 2.34
N LYS A 91 1.71 -8.51 2.17
CA LYS A 91 0.85 -9.69 2.17
C LYS A 91 0.04 -9.76 0.89
N ILE A 92 -0.25 -10.97 0.44
CA ILE A 92 -1.17 -11.22 -0.66
C ILE A 92 -2.37 -11.98 -0.12
N VAL A 93 -3.55 -11.45 -0.38
CA VAL A 93 -4.82 -12.14 -0.16
C VAL A 93 -5.38 -12.51 -1.53
N THR A 94 -5.57 -13.81 -1.77
CA THR A 94 -6.20 -14.30 -3.00
C THR A 94 -7.65 -14.66 -2.69
N VAL A 95 -8.59 -14.04 -3.40
CA VAL A 95 -10.03 -14.34 -3.30
C VAL A 95 -10.54 -14.83 -4.65
N PRO A 96 -11.34 -15.90 -4.73
CA PRO A 96 -11.92 -16.37 -5.99
C PRO A 96 -12.81 -15.30 -6.64
N ASP A 97 -13.66 -14.66 -5.84
CA ASP A 97 -14.47 -13.51 -6.24
C ASP A 97 -14.38 -12.38 -5.21
N LEU A 98 -13.95 -11.20 -5.67
CA LEU A 98 -13.81 -10.01 -4.84
C LEU A 98 -15.13 -9.51 -4.22
N LEU A 99 -16.27 -9.75 -4.87
CA LEU A 99 -17.58 -9.29 -4.41
C LEU A 99 -18.25 -10.28 -3.46
N MET A 100 -17.98 -11.58 -3.62
CA MET A 100 -18.65 -12.64 -2.86
C MET A 100 -17.80 -13.18 -1.69
N ASP A 101 -16.47 -13.15 -1.80
CA ASP A 101 -15.56 -13.78 -0.84
C ASP A 101 -14.79 -12.77 0.05
N PHE A 102 -15.22 -11.51 0.06
CA PHE A 102 -14.61 -10.47 0.89
C PHE A 102 -14.95 -10.67 2.38
N LYS A 103 -13.95 -11.00 3.20
CA LYS A 103 -14.11 -11.17 4.65
C LYS A 103 -12.99 -10.46 5.41
N GLU A 104 -13.36 -9.68 6.44
CA GLU A 104 -12.43 -8.84 7.22
C GLU A 104 -11.26 -9.62 7.83
N HIS A 105 -11.52 -10.84 8.31
CA HIS A 105 -10.49 -11.66 8.95
C HIS A 105 -9.34 -12.08 8.01
N LEU A 106 -9.48 -11.93 6.70
CA LEU A 106 -8.41 -12.23 5.74
C LEU A 106 -7.23 -11.25 5.85
N PHE A 107 -7.48 -10.06 6.39
CA PHE A 107 -6.53 -8.95 6.39
C PHE A 107 -5.62 -8.89 7.63
N GLU A 108 -5.88 -9.71 8.66
CA GLU A 108 -5.12 -9.70 9.93
C GLU A 108 -4.97 -8.27 10.48
N LEU A 109 -6.09 -7.59 10.67
CA LEU A 109 -6.11 -6.21 11.17
C LEU A 109 -5.55 -6.12 12.59
N ASP A 110 -4.68 -5.16 12.86
CA ASP A 110 -4.22 -4.77 14.20
C ASP A 110 -4.99 -3.53 14.66
N ALA A 111 -5.41 -3.49 15.93
CA ALA A 111 -6.15 -2.35 16.49
C ALA A 111 -5.29 -1.08 16.59
N GLU A 112 -3.97 -1.22 16.50
CA GLU A 112 -3.01 -0.10 16.47
C GLU A 112 -2.73 0.41 15.05
N GLU A 113 -3.22 -0.27 14.01
CA GLU A 113 -3.10 0.17 12.61
C GLU A 113 -4.14 1.26 12.28
N THR A 114 -3.72 2.25 11.50
CA THR A 114 -4.60 3.19 10.78
C THR A 114 -4.76 2.77 9.32
#